data_AF-A0AAN9KIC4-F1
#
_entry.id   AF-A0AAN9KIC4-F1
#
_cell.length_a   1.000
_cell.length_b   1.000
_cell.length_c   1.000
_cell.angle_alpha   90.00
_cell.angle_beta   90.00
_cell.angle_gamma   90.00
#
_symmetry.space_group_name_H-M   'P 1'
#
loop_
_entity.id
_entity.type
_entity.pdbx_description
1 polymer ?
#
loop_
_entity_poly.entity_id
_entity_poly.type
_entity_poly.pdbx_seq_one_letter_code
_entity_poly.pdbx_strand_id
1 'polypeptide(L)'
;MVVPAVVGRYKNPEENPFFPENLSASFVPSNPFTQFLHPGAISININKSIWNYAQTAGDDGNYAQTAASDLSLLQAISRRIHYGKFVAEVKFRDSSQDYDPLIRAKVYIWM
;
A
#
# COMPACT_ATOMS: atom_id res chain seq x y z
N MET A 1 12.39 -4.50 -9.55
CA MET A 1 12.12 -4.35 -8.09
C MET A 1 12.65 -5.54 -7.29
N VAL A 2 13.91 -5.94 -7.51
CA VAL A 2 14.45 -7.15 -6.87
C VAL A 2 14.85 -6.88 -5.42
N VAL A 3 15.58 -5.78 -5.18
CA VAL A 3 16.19 -5.48 -3.86
C VAL A 3 15.17 -5.37 -2.72
N PRO A 4 14.05 -4.63 -2.83
CA PRO A 4 13.10 -4.52 -1.71
C PRO A 4 12.39 -5.84 -1.39
N ALA A 5 12.12 -6.67 -2.40
CA ALA A 5 11.45 -7.95 -2.24
C ALA A 5 12.33 -8.98 -1.51
N VAL A 6 13.62 -9.06 -1.90
CA VAL A 6 14.57 -10.03 -1.31
C VAL A 6 14.87 -9.76 0.16
N VAL A 7 14.81 -8.49 0.58
CA VAL A 7 14.97 -8.08 2.00
C VAL A 7 13.65 -8.13 2.80
N GLY A 8 12.58 -8.69 2.22
CA GLY A 8 11.32 -8.95 2.92
C GLY A 8 10.43 -7.72 3.13
N ARG A 9 10.66 -6.60 2.42
CA ARG A 9 9.85 -5.38 2.58
C ARG A 9 8.36 -5.63 2.46
N TYR A 10 7.94 -6.37 1.44
CA TYR A 10 6.52 -6.67 1.16
C TYR A 10 5.93 -7.76 2.06
N LYS A 11 6.68 -8.24 3.07
CA LYS A 11 6.11 -9.00 4.19
C LYS A 11 5.46 -8.09 5.23
N ASN A 12 5.84 -6.81 5.28
CA ASN A 12 5.21 -5.83 6.15
C ASN A 12 3.80 -5.50 5.60
N PRO A 13 2.73 -5.62 6.41
CA PRO A 13 1.35 -5.33 5.97
C PRO A 13 1.10 -3.87 5.54
N GLU A 14 1.98 -2.94 5.90
CA GLU A 14 1.92 -1.54 5.46
C GLU A 14 2.50 -1.32 4.04
N GLU A 15 3.32 -2.26 3.56
CA GLU A 15 4.03 -2.15 2.29
C GLU A 15 3.26 -2.83 1.15
N ASN A 16 3.05 -2.10 0.05
CA ASN A 16 2.28 -2.60 -1.09
C ASN A 16 3.13 -2.50 -2.36
N PRO A 17 3.40 -3.60 -3.08
CA PRO A 17 4.22 -3.60 -4.29
C PRO A 17 3.48 -2.93 -5.45
N PHE A 18 4.19 -2.19 -6.31
CA PHE A 18 3.62 -1.66 -7.57
C PHE A 18 3.50 -2.75 -8.65
N PHE A 19 4.41 -3.73 -8.63
CA PHE A 19 4.49 -4.84 -9.59
C PHE A 19 4.49 -6.19 -8.84
N PRO A 20 3.35 -6.63 -8.28
CA PRO A 20 3.27 -7.86 -7.48
C PRO A 20 3.63 -9.14 -8.25
N GLU A 21 3.41 -9.17 -9.56
CA GLU A 21 3.73 -10.29 -10.45
C GLU A 21 5.23 -10.53 -10.63
N ASN A 22 6.06 -9.52 -10.32
CA ASN A 22 7.51 -9.53 -10.56
C ASN A 22 8.33 -9.57 -9.26
N LEU A 23 7.76 -10.10 -8.17
CA LEU A 23 8.43 -10.17 -6.88
C LEU A 23 9.35 -11.39 -6.77
N SER A 24 10.60 -11.15 -6.40
CA SER A 24 11.53 -12.20 -6.03
C SER A 24 11.21 -12.75 -4.63
N ALA A 25 11.56 -14.02 -4.40
CA ALA A 25 11.44 -14.63 -3.08
C ALA A 25 12.31 -13.90 -2.04
N SER A 26 11.77 -13.68 -0.85
CA SER A 26 12.50 -13.10 0.28
C SER A 26 13.39 -14.14 0.93
N PHE A 27 14.67 -13.82 1.14
CA PHE A 27 15.61 -14.68 1.87
C PHE A 27 15.61 -14.42 3.38
N VAL A 28 15.02 -13.30 3.81
CA VAL A 28 14.86 -12.97 5.24
C VAL A 28 13.77 -13.85 5.85
N PRO A 29 13.95 -14.39 7.08
CA PRO A 29 12.90 -15.12 7.77
C PRO A 29 11.62 -14.30 7.91
N SER A 30 10.47 -14.98 7.98
CA SER A 30 9.20 -14.27 8.21
C SER A 30 9.18 -13.72 9.62
N ASN A 31 9.02 -12.40 9.76
CA ASN A 31 8.72 -11.80 11.05
C ASN A 31 7.22 -12.04 11.33
N PRO A 32 6.82 -12.55 12.52
CA PRO A 32 5.42 -12.71 12.85
C PRO A 32 4.79 -11.34 13.12
N PHE A 33 4.37 -10.64 12.06
CA PHE A 33 3.50 -9.49 12.22
C PHE A 33 2.17 -9.97 12.79
N THR A 34 1.73 -9.37 13.89
CA THR A 34 0.40 -9.67 14.44
C THR A 34 -0.64 -9.35 13.39
N GLN A 35 -1.52 -10.31 13.12
CA GLN A 35 -2.62 -10.11 12.18
C GLN A 35 -3.63 -9.14 12.78
N PHE A 36 -3.46 -7.84 12.50
CA PHE A 36 -4.36 -6.79 12.93
C PHE A 36 -5.48 -6.56 11.91
N LEU A 37 -5.16 -6.56 10.61
CA LEU A 37 -6.14 -6.32 9.55
C LEU A 37 -6.98 -7.57 9.25
N HIS A 38 -8.26 -7.35 8.92
CA HIS A 38 -9.10 -8.39 8.33
C HIS A 38 -8.47 -9.01 7.06
N PRO A 39 -8.54 -10.34 6.81
CA PRO A 39 -7.93 -10.98 5.63
C PRO A 39 -8.30 -10.35 4.29
N GLY A 40 -9.53 -9.87 4.15
CA GLY A 40 -10.00 -9.18 2.95
C GLY A 40 -9.29 -7.84 2.67
N ALA A 41 -8.72 -7.19 3.68
CA ALA A 41 -7.96 -5.95 3.49
C ALA A 41 -6.54 -6.20 2.94
N ILE A 42 -6.03 -7.42 3.09
CA ILE A 42 -4.68 -7.81 2.63
C ILE A 42 -4.62 -7.80 1.10
N SER A 43 -5.70 -8.18 0.41
CA SER A 43 -5.76 -8.23 -1.06
C SER A 43 -5.96 -6.87 -1.74
N ILE A 44 -6.27 -5.81 -0.98
CA ILE A 44 -6.50 -4.47 -1.53
C ILE A 44 -5.15 -3.84 -1.91
N ASN A 45 -4.90 -3.59 -3.19
CA ASN A 45 -3.75 -2.84 -3.66
C ASN A 45 -4.14 -1.92 -4.82
N ILE A 46 -4.10 -0.60 -4.59
CA ILE A 46 -4.51 0.43 -5.55
C ILE A 46 -3.33 1.18 -6.17
N ASN A 47 -2.12 0.64 -6.09
CA ASN A 47 -0.91 1.25 -6.65
C ASN A 47 -0.99 1.57 -8.15
N LYS A 48 -1.81 0.83 -8.91
CA LYS A 48 -2.07 1.14 -10.33
C LYS A 48 -2.66 2.56 -10.53
N SER A 49 -3.47 3.04 -9.59
CA SER A 49 -4.04 4.40 -9.64
C SER A 49 -3.06 5.47 -9.17
N ILE A 50 -2.09 5.11 -8.32
CA ILE A 50 -1.06 6.02 -7.78
C ILE A 50 0.03 6.32 -8.81
N TRP A 51 0.26 5.40 -9.76
CA TRP A 51 1.35 5.44 -10.73
C TRP A 51 1.43 6.74 -11.55
N ASN A 52 0.32 7.41 -11.80
CA ASN A 52 0.24 8.57 -12.71
C ASN A 52 0.72 9.91 -12.10
N TYR A 53 1.40 9.89 -10.96
CA TYR A 53 1.69 11.12 -10.20
C TYR A 53 2.92 11.90 -10.70
N ALA A 54 3.85 11.28 -11.43
CA ALA A 54 5.14 11.89 -11.77
C ALA A 54 5.23 12.27 -13.25
N GLN A 55 4.83 13.49 -13.61
CA GLN A 55 5.23 14.14 -14.87
C GLN A 55 5.39 15.64 -14.65
N THR A 56 6.60 16.17 -14.86
CA THR A 56 6.88 17.60 -14.95
C THR A 56 7.57 17.90 -16.26
N ALA A 57 7.37 19.10 -16.81
CA ALA A 57 7.97 19.51 -18.08
C ALA A 57 9.39 20.04 -17.85
N GLY A 58 10.35 19.62 -18.68
CA GLY A 58 11.76 20.02 -18.61
C GLY A 58 12.69 18.81 -18.61
N ASP A 59 13.93 19.01 -19.05
CA ASP A 59 14.97 17.98 -19.04
C ASP A 59 16.28 18.61 -18.57
N ASP A 60 16.77 18.17 -17.42
CA ASP A 60 18.02 18.60 -16.80
C ASP A 60 19.11 17.51 -16.85
N GLY A 61 18.83 16.36 -17.48
CA GLY A 61 19.73 15.21 -17.57
C GLY A 61 19.89 14.39 -16.28
N ASN A 62 19.20 14.72 -15.18
CA ASN A 62 19.40 14.08 -13.87
C ASN A 62 18.54 12.82 -13.66
N TYR A 63 18.38 11.99 -14.69
CA TYR A 63 17.42 10.88 -14.70
C TYR A 63 17.58 9.89 -13.54
N ALA A 64 18.81 9.58 -13.12
CA ALA A 64 19.06 8.64 -12.04
C ALA A 64 18.57 9.17 -10.68
N GLN A 65 18.80 10.45 -10.40
CA GLN A 65 18.36 11.11 -9.17
C GLN A 65 16.83 11.28 -9.18
N THR A 66 16.26 11.66 -10.33
CA THR A 66 14.82 11.76 -10.53
C THR A 66 14.15 10.41 -10.29
N ALA A 67 14.62 9.33 -10.93
CA ALA A 67 14.05 8.00 -10.76
C ALA A 67 14.14 7.46 -9.32
N ALA A 68 15.24 7.75 -8.61
CA ALA A 68 15.37 7.40 -7.20
C ALA A 68 14.38 8.17 -6.32
N SER A 69 14.20 9.46 -6.58
CA SER A 69 13.26 10.34 -5.88
C SER A 69 11.81 9.93 -6.13
N ASP A 70 11.46 9.63 -7.39
CA ASP A 70 10.15 9.13 -7.79
C ASP A 70 9.83 7.80 -7.12
N LEU A 71 10.81 6.89 -7.05
CA LEU A 71 10.64 5.62 -6.35
C LEU A 71 10.35 5.84 -4.86
N SER A 72 11.08 6.73 -4.18
CA SER A 72 10.82 7.08 -2.78
C SER A 72 9.45 7.73 -2.59
N LEU A 73 9.06 8.64 -3.48
CA LEU A 73 7.76 9.32 -3.45
C LEU A 73 6.60 8.33 -3.63
N LEU A 74 6.66 7.50 -4.67
CA LEU A 74 5.64 6.49 -4.96
C LEU A 74 5.47 5.51 -3.78
N GLN A 75 6.57 5.09 -3.16
CA GLN A 75 6.54 4.25 -1.96
C GLN A 75 5.89 4.96 -0.77
N ALA A 76 6.21 6.23 -0.53
CA ALA A 76 5.64 7.00 0.57
C ALA A 76 4.14 7.22 0.38
N ILE A 77 3.72 7.61 -0.82
CA ILE A 77 2.30 7.79 -1.18
C ILE A 77 1.56 6.47 -1.06
N SER A 78 2.11 5.38 -1.61
CA SER A 78 1.54 4.04 -1.50
C SER A 78 1.29 3.66 -0.05
N ARG A 79 2.31 3.78 0.82
CA ARG A 79 2.17 3.47 2.24
C ARG A 79 1.10 4.34 2.89
N ARG A 80 1.13 5.66 2.68
CA ARG A 80 0.19 6.60 3.31
C ARG A 80 -1.27 6.37 2.92
N ILE A 81 -1.52 6.05 1.66
CA ILE A 81 -2.85 5.75 1.14
C ILE A 81 -3.34 4.40 1.66
N HIS A 82 -2.52 3.34 1.56
CA HIS A 82 -2.91 2.01 2.04
C HIS A 82 -3.02 1.93 3.56
N TYR A 83 -2.42 2.87 4.31
CA TYR A 83 -2.65 3.00 5.74
C TYR A 83 -4.13 3.23 6.11
N GLY A 84 -4.94 3.68 5.15
CA GLY A 84 -6.40 3.71 5.28
C GLY A 84 -7.02 2.38 5.72
N LYS A 85 -6.39 1.23 5.42
CA LYS A 85 -6.81 -0.09 5.92
C LYS A 85 -6.79 -0.16 7.44
N PHE A 86 -5.71 0.31 8.07
CA PHE A 86 -5.57 0.33 9.53
C PHE A 86 -6.53 1.34 10.15
N VAL A 87 -6.68 2.51 9.52
CA VAL A 87 -7.66 3.52 9.96
C VAL A 87 -9.08 2.96 9.92
N ALA A 88 -9.45 2.24 8.86
CA ALA A 88 -10.76 1.62 8.72
C ALA A 88 -10.98 0.52 9.78
N GLU A 89 -9.99 -0.35 10.01
CA GLU A 89 -10.05 -1.40 11.02
C GLU A 89 -10.22 -0.82 12.43
N VAL A 90 -9.47 0.22 12.79
CA VAL A 90 -9.59 0.90 14.09
C VAL A 90 -10.98 1.50 14.26
N LYS A 91 -11.48 2.25 13.27
CA LYS A 91 -12.82 2.85 13.30
C LYS A 91 -13.93 1.80 13.40
N PHE A 92 -13.78 0.71 12.64
CA PHE A 92 -14.75 -0.39 12.68
C PHE A 92 -14.79 -1.08 14.05
N ARG A 93 -13.64 -1.32 14.68
CA ARG A 93 -13.59 -1.91 16.03
C ARG A 93 -14.19 -1.01 17.10
N ASP A 94 -14.03 0.31 16.96
CA ASP A 94 -14.53 1.30 17.90
C ASP A 94 -16.06 1.46 17.83
N SER A 95 -16.66 1.31 16.63
CA SER A 95 -18.09 1.55 16.42
C SER A 95 -18.73 0.55 15.44
N SER A 96 -18.49 -0.74 15.63
CA SER A 96 -18.92 -1.79 14.68
C SER A 96 -20.43 -1.78 14.42
N GLN A 97 -21.24 -1.48 15.45
CA GLN A 97 -22.70 -1.37 15.37
C GLN A 97 -23.19 -0.32 14.36
N ASP A 98 -22.42 0.76 14.14
CA ASP A 98 -22.78 1.82 13.20
C ASP A 98 -22.37 1.46 11.76
N TYR A 99 -21.24 0.76 11.61
CA TYR A 99 -20.70 0.37 10.31
C TYR A 99 -21.31 -0.92 9.75
N ASP A 100 -21.65 -1.90 10.59
CA ASP A 100 -22.18 -3.21 10.17
C ASP A 100 -23.41 -3.12 9.26
N PRO A 101 -24.45 -2.33 9.59
CA PRO A 101 -25.61 -2.17 8.72
C PRO A 101 -25.25 -1.57 7.36
N LEU A 102 -24.36 -0.57 7.35
CA LEU A 102 -23.91 0.10 6.12
C LEU A 102 -23.09 -0.84 5.23
N ILE A 103 -22.19 -1.63 5.82
CA ILE A 103 -21.37 -2.62 5.12
C ILE A 103 -22.26 -3.72 4.51
N ARG A 104 -23.21 -4.27 5.29
CA ARG A 104 -24.15 -5.31 4.80
C ARG A 104 -25.04 -4.79 3.68
N ALA A 105 -25.50 -3.55 3.79
CA ALA A 105 -26.30 -2.89 2.77
C ALA A 105 -25.47 -2.39 1.56
N LYS A 106 -24.13 -2.49 1.62
CA LYS A 106 -23.19 -1.94 0.61
C LYS A 106 -23.45 -0.45 0.33
N VAL A 107 -23.77 0.30 1.38
CA VAL A 107 -23.98 1.76 1.29
C VAL A 107 -22.62 2.44 1.37
N TYR A 108 -22.23 3.10 0.27
CA TYR A 108 -21.03 3.92 0.22
C TYR A 108 -21.42 5.38 0.45
N ILE A 109 -21.11 5.90 1.64
CA ILE A 109 -21.25 7.33 1.92
C ILE A 109 -20.05 8.02 1.26
N TRP A 110 -20.30 8.76 0.19
CA TRP A 110 -19.30 9.62 -0.42
C TRP A 110 -18.96 10.74 0.56
N MET A 111 -17.69 10.86 0.92
CA MET A 111 -17.11 12.00 1.64
C MET A 111 -16.33 12.87 0.65
#